data_AF-A0A3M1T0L1-F1
#
_entry.id   AF-A0A3M1T0L1-F1
#
_cell.length_a   1.000
_cell.length_b   1.000
_cell.length_c   1.000
_cell.angle_alpha   90.00
_cell.angle_beta   90.00
_cell.angle_gamma   90.00
#
_symmetry.space_group_name_H-M   'P 1'
#
loop_
_entity.id
_entity.type
_entity.pdbx_description
1 polymer ?
#
loop_
_entity_poly.entity_id
_entity_poly.type
_entity_poly.pdbx_seq_one_letter_code
_entity_poly.pdbx_strand_id
1 'polypeptide(L)'
;MFRSLPLLLVFGTACAALNPEVQRGDALAARGEWELALDAYEEAASHHPEDPAVLAKRDLARRQVADRYLLEARDRRASGEWQAAKAALDRAQGLAPDHHGLPRERAALARAAAEAADARLSDGDAPGAFQLARLAAEVLPKDPQLAAKLAAARKAYGAYLRNQAAAFEEQDLYGAALAAWTALAAADPTAPQSDDRRERLAVALELGASWSVAFPGLAAGDMEARRIAQGIRQTLQSAAAPQSCPALHLLSTTETPPGVRLTGSVVEAKWMDEETQARERVEWQTGTKQVPNPERKAAQEEVAAAEQRLRDAVESLKHLMEEESQAKVAAAEAGPDDDLTALQGRLAELRAAIGGARRSAQEAARTLEAARRRLASTPKRVSQPILEAAELVRTEVRRTLRATVRISIRDLATGRLHADEVPLEAEATTTDAWHRGLPQAGISKDPLKF
;
A
#
# COMPACT_ATOMS: atom_id res chain seq x y z
N MET A 1 79.07 -27.35 -31.45
CA MET A 1 77.89 -28.02 -30.86
C MET A 1 77.04 -26.96 -30.16
N PHE A 2 75.99 -26.45 -30.80
CA PHE A 2 75.01 -25.56 -30.19
C PHE A 2 73.70 -26.33 -30.04
N ARG A 3 73.18 -26.41 -28.81
CA ARG A 3 71.91 -27.07 -28.48
C ARG A 3 70.77 -26.05 -28.57
N SER A 4 69.81 -26.36 -29.42
CA SER A 4 68.55 -25.65 -29.62
C SER A 4 67.58 -25.92 -28.46
N LEU A 5 67.08 -24.88 -27.81
CA LEU A 5 65.97 -24.93 -26.85
C LEU A 5 64.68 -24.54 -27.59
N PRO A 6 63.62 -25.37 -27.62
CA PRO A 6 62.36 -24.96 -28.21
C PRO A 6 61.54 -24.15 -27.21
N LEU A 7 61.27 -22.89 -27.55
CA LEU A 7 60.34 -22.00 -26.88
C LEU A 7 58.92 -22.46 -27.20
N LEU A 8 58.27 -23.13 -26.25
CA LEU A 8 56.89 -23.60 -26.34
C LEU A 8 55.97 -22.45 -25.89
N LEU A 9 55.44 -21.69 -26.86
CA LEU A 9 54.47 -20.63 -26.65
C LEU A 9 53.07 -21.24 -26.53
N VAL A 10 52.58 -21.38 -25.30
CA VAL A 10 51.18 -21.72 -25.00
C VAL A 10 50.37 -20.43 -25.05
N PHE A 11 49.67 -20.19 -26.15
CA PHE A 11 48.60 -19.19 -26.23
C PHE A 11 47.34 -19.75 -25.57
N GLY A 12 47.13 -19.42 -24.30
CA GLY A 12 45.86 -19.63 -23.61
C GLY A 12 44.83 -18.60 -24.10
N THR A 13 43.92 -19.03 -24.96
CA THR A 13 42.74 -18.25 -25.35
C THR A 13 41.70 -18.27 -24.23
N ALA A 14 41.84 -17.36 -23.26
CA ALA A 14 40.79 -17.03 -22.30
C ALA A 14 40.01 -15.81 -22.82
N CYS A 15 39.18 -16.00 -23.85
CA CYS A 15 38.10 -15.07 -24.15
C CYS A 15 36.95 -15.37 -23.18
N ALA A 16 37.09 -14.91 -21.93
CA ALA A 16 35.91 -14.69 -21.09
C ALA A 16 35.08 -13.62 -21.79
N ALA A 17 33.91 -13.99 -22.29
CA ALA A 17 32.91 -13.02 -22.73
C ALA A 17 32.63 -12.12 -21.53
N LEU A 18 33.19 -10.91 -21.60
CA LEU A 18 33.16 -9.90 -20.57
C LEU A 18 31.69 -9.50 -20.39
N ASN A 19 31.05 -10.01 -19.32
CA ASN A 19 29.65 -9.71 -19.02
C ASN A 19 29.50 -8.17 -18.89
N PRO A 20 28.73 -7.52 -19.77
CA PRO A 20 28.66 -6.06 -19.82
C PRO A 20 27.99 -5.47 -18.57
N GLU A 21 27.06 -6.19 -17.94
CA GLU A 21 26.37 -5.78 -16.72
C GLU A 21 27.32 -5.78 -15.52
N VAL A 22 28.19 -6.79 -15.40
CA VAL A 22 29.25 -6.87 -14.37
C VAL A 22 30.25 -5.73 -14.53
N GLN A 23 30.67 -5.40 -15.75
CA GLN A 23 31.57 -4.25 -15.99
C GLN A 23 30.93 -2.92 -15.62
N ARG A 24 29.64 -2.76 -15.94
CA ARG A 24 28.88 -1.57 -15.55
C ARG A 24 28.80 -1.47 -14.03
N GLY A 25 28.47 -2.58 -13.35
CA GLY A 25 28.47 -2.66 -11.90
C GLY A 25 29.84 -2.32 -11.29
N ASP A 26 30.92 -2.85 -11.85
CA ASP A 26 32.29 -2.57 -11.40
C ASP A 26 32.64 -1.08 -11.55
N ALA A 27 32.26 -0.46 -12.66
CA ALA A 27 32.49 0.95 -12.91
C ALA A 27 31.70 1.85 -11.95
N LEU A 28 30.46 1.49 -11.62
CA LEU A 28 29.62 2.20 -10.64
C LEU A 28 30.15 2.00 -9.21
N ALA A 29 30.54 0.78 -8.85
CA ALA A 29 31.14 0.46 -7.57
C ALA A 29 32.45 1.22 -7.35
N ALA A 30 33.29 1.35 -8.38
CA ALA A 30 34.53 2.13 -8.33
C ALA A 30 34.29 3.64 -8.06
N ARG A 31 33.09 4.15 -8.36
CA ARG A 31 32.66 5.52 -8.04
C ARG A 31 31.95 5.64 -6.70
N GLY A 32 31.76 4.54 -5.98
CA GLY A 32 30.99 4.49 -4.72
C GLY A 32 29.48 4.53 -4.92
N GLU A 33 28.99 4.41 -6.16
CA GLU A 33 27.56 4.40 -6.51
C GLU A 33 26.96 3.00 -6.26
N TRP A 34 27.04 2.53 -5.02
CA TRP A 34 26.73 1.15 -4.64
C TRP A 34 25.28 0.71 -4.90
N GLU A 35 24.31 1.63 -4.86
CA GLU A 35 22.90 1.34 -5.16
C GLU A 35 22.73 1.01 -6.66
N LEU A 36 23.27 1.86 -7.55
CA LEU A 36 23.25 1.61 -8.98
C LEU A 36 24.12 0.41 -9.38
N ALA A 37 25.23 0.19 -8.66
CA ALA A 37 26.06 -0.98 -8.85
C ALA A 37 25.30 -2.26 -8.46
N LEU A 38 24.53 -2.24 -7.36
CA LEU A 38 23.70 -3.34 -6.94
C LEU A 38 22.65 -3.68 -8.01
N ASP A 39 21.96 -2.68 -8.57
CA ASP A 39 20.98 -2.90 -9.65
C ASP A 39 21.63 -3.62 -10.85
N ALA A 40 22.82 -3.17 -11.27
CA ALA A 40 23.57 -3.80 -12.37
C ALA A 40 24.01 -5.24 -12.04
N TYR A 41 24.40 -5.52 -10.79
CA TYR A 41 24.76 -6.88 -10.37
C TYR A 41 23.54 -7.79 -10.20
N GLU A 42 22.39 -7.26 -9.82
CA GLU A 42 21.13 -8.03 -9.78
C GLU A 42 20.66 -8.40 -11.19
N GLU A 43 20.78 -7.48 -12.14
CA GLU A 43 20.57 -7.76 -13.57
C GLU A 43 21.55 -8.84 -14.07
N ALA A 44 22.84 -8.70 -13.78
CA ALA A 44 23.85 -9.71 -14.11
C ALA A 44 23.54 -11.09 -13.49
N ALA A 45 23.12 -11.12 -12.22
CA ALA A 45 22.75 -12.34 -11.51
C ALA A 45 21.48 -12.99 -12.08
N SER A 46 20.57 -12.21 -12.68
CA SER A 46 19.40 -12.75 -13.36
C SER A 46 19.75 -13.49 -14.66
N HIS A 47 20.78 -13.01 -15.38
CA HIS A 47 21.30 -13.65 -16.59
C HIS A 47 22.25 -14.82 -16.29
N HIS A 48 22.95 -14.75 -15.15
CA HIS A 48 23.95 -15.74 -14.73
C HIS A 48 23.74 -16.17 -13.26
N PRO A 49 22.65 -16.89 -12.94
CA PRO A 49 22.25 -17.17 -11.56
C PRO A 49 23.19 -18.12 -10.80
N GLU A 50 24.02 -18.89 -11.51
CA GLU A 50 24.94 -19.85 -10.92
C GLU A 50 26.41 -19.39 -10.99
N ASP A 51 26.69 -18.20 -11.53
CA ASP A 51 28.06 -17.69 -11.62
C ASP A 51 28.53 -17.19 -10.24
N PRO A 52 29.48 -17.88 -9.59
CA PRO A 52 29.93 -17.52 -8.25
C PRO A 52 30.57 -16.12 -8.19
N ALA A 53 31.18 -15.65 -9.29
CA ALA A 53 31.79 -14.32 -9.32
C ALA A 53 30.74 -13.21 -9.34
N VAL A 54 29.64 -13.40 -10.08
CA VAL A 54 28.50 -12.45 -10.13
C VAL A 54 27.79 -12.40 -8.77
N LEU A 55 27.52 -13.57 -8.19
CA LEU A 55 26.89 -13.67 -6.87
C LEU A 55 27.74 -12.99 -5.79
N ALA A 56 29.05 -13.21 -5.79
CA ALA A 56 29.96 -12.57 -4.83
C ALA A 56 29.95 -11.04 -4.95
N LYS A 57 29.93 -10.49 -6.18
CA LYS A 57 29.85 -9.04 -6.41
C LYS A 57 28.51 -8.45 -5.98
N ARG A 58 27.39 -9.13 -6.30
CA ARG A 58 26.06 -8.73 -5.83
C ARG A 58 26.01 -8.70 -4.30
N ASP A 59 26.49 -9.76 -3.65
CA ASP A 59 26.47 -9.86 -2.18
C ASP A 59 27.37 -8.81 -1.52
N LEU A 60 28.52 -8.49 -2.13
CA LEU A 60 29.35 -7.36 -1.71
C LEU A 60 28.60 -6.03 -1.83
N ALA A 61 27.95 -5.76 -2.97
CA ALA A 61 27.18 -4.54 -3.17
C ALA A 61 26.01 -4.43 -2.19
N ARG A 62 25.28 -5.52 -1.91
CA ARG A 62 24.23 -5.56 -0.88
C ARG A 62 24.76 -5.16 0.49
N ARG A 63 25.95 -5.64 0.89
CA ARG A 63 26.59 -5.24 2.15
C ARG A 63 26.96 -3.75 2.15
N GLN A 64 27.51 -3.23 1.07
CA GLN A 64 27.87 -1.81 0.97
C GLN A 64 26.64 -0.87 1.01
N VAL A 65 25.53 -1.26 0.37
CA VAL A 65 24.27 -0.52 0.47
C VAL A 65 23.69 -0.65 1.89
N ALA A 66 23.75 -1.83 2.50
CA ALA A 66 23.35 -2.00 3.90
C ALA A 66 24.17 -1.12 4.85
N ASP A 67 25.49 -0.98 4.65
CA ASP A 67 26.34 -0.07 5.42
C ASP A 67 25.89 1.39 5.33
N ARG A 68 25.44 1.85 4.15
CA ARG A 68 24.85 3.19 3.99
C ARG A 68 23.55 3.34 4.79
N TYR A 69 22.68 2.35 4.78
CA TYR A 69 21.47 2.37 5.60
C TYR A 69 21.77 2.28 7.12
N LEU A 70 22.82 1.59 7.53
CA LEU A 70 23.29 1.61 8.92
C LEU A 70 23.79 3.00 9.33
N LEU A 71 24.49 3.70 8.43
CA LEU A 71 24.91 5.09 8.66
C LEU A 71 23.69 6.02 8.75
N GLU A 72 22.76 5.93 7.80
CA GLU A 72 21.52 6.71 7.83
C GLU A 72 20.75 6.47 9.14
N ALA A 73 20.63 5.21 9.58
CA ALA A 73 19.96 4.88 10.83
C ALA A 73 20.62 5.58 12.04
N ARG A 74 21.96 5.71 12.06
CA ARG A 74 22.68 6.44 13.11
C ARG A 74 22.36 7.94 13.08
N ASP A 75 22.37 8.55 11.90
CA ASP A 75 22.11 9.98 11.73
C ASP A 75 20.66 10.34 12.09
N ARG A 76 19.71 9.51 11.63
CA ARG A 76 18.28 9.63 11.98
C ARG A 76 18.06 9.46 13.48
N ARG A 77 18.71 8.47 14.11
CA ARG A 77 18.66 8.27 15.57
C ARG A 77 19.22 9.49 16.32
N ALA A 78 20.35 10.03 15.88
CA ALA A 78 20.95 11.22 16.49
C ALA A 78 20.05 12.46 16.39
N SER A 79 19.26 12.55 15.32
CA SER A 79 18.27 13.62 15.11
C SER A 79 16.93 13.38 15.83
N GLY A 80 16.77 12.27 16.54
CA GLY A 80 15.51 11.89 17.20
C GLY A 80 14.43 11.41 16.23
N GLU A 81 14.77 11.09 14.99
CA GLU A 81 13.85 10.55 13.98
C GLU A 81 13.72 9.02 14.12
N TRP A 82 13.17 8.56 15.25
CA TRP A 82 13.20 7.16 15.66
C TRP A 82 12.59 6.17 14.66
N GLN A 83 11.46 6.52 14.04
CA GLN A 83 10.79 5.67 13.05
C GLN A 83 11.58 5.58 11.75
N ALA A 84 12.18 6.69 11.30
CA ALA A 84 13.04 6.71 10.13
C ALA A 84 14.31 5.88 10.38
N ALA A 85 14.90 5.99 11.58
CA ALA A 85 16.04 5.17 11.97
C ALA A 85 15.70 3.66 11.94
N LYS A 86 14.54 3.27 12.48
CA LYS A 86 14.05 1.88 12.40
C LYS A 86 13.87 1.42 10.96
N ALA A 87 13.23 2.23 10.12
CA ALA A 87 13.00 1.91 8.71
C ALA A 87 14.32 1.69 7.94
N ALA A 88 15.34 2.50 8.19
CA ALA A 88 16.66 2.31 7.61
C ALA A 88 17.31 0.99 8.07
N LEU A 89 17.20 0.61 9.35
CA LEU A 89 17.68 -0.69 9.84
C LEU A 89 16.92 -1.87 9.22
N ASP A 90 15.61 -1.73 9.00
CA ASP A 90 14.80 -2.77 8.37
C ASP A 90 15.18 -2.96 6.89
N ARG A 91 15.50 -1.87 6.16
CA ARG A 91 16.06 -1.94 4.80
C ARG A 91 17.42 -2.63 4.78
N ALA A 92 18.33 -2.26 5.70
CA ALA A 92 19.63 -2.92 5.83
C ALA A 92 19.49 -4.43 6.12
N GLN A 93 18.56 -4.81 7.00
CA GLN A 93 18.25 -6.22 7.30
C GLN A 93 17.73 -6.97 6.08
N GLY A 94 16.88 -6.35 5.26
CA GLY A 94 16.36 -6.95 4.03
C GLY A 94 17.44 -7.21 2.98
N LEU A 95 18.45 -6.34 2.90
CA LEU A 95 19.57 -6.47 1.95
C LEU A 95 20.64 -7.46 2.41
N ALA A 96 21.01 -7.41 3.68
CA ALA A 96 22.09 -8.23 4.24
C ALA A 96 21.73 -8.74 5.65
N PRO A 97 20.94 -9.82 5.77
CA PRO A 97 20.45 -10.32 7.05
C PRO A 97 21.56 -10.68 8.06
N ASP A 98 22.70 -11.16 7.56
CA ASP A 98 23.86 -11.58 8.35
C ASP A 98 24.90 -10.45 8.53
N HIS A 99 24.52 -9.19 8.27
CA HIS A 99 25.46 -8.08 8.41
C HIS A 99 25.87 -7.89 9.87
N HIS A 100 27.17 -8.04 10.15
CA HIS A 100 27.74 -7.98 11.51
C HIS A 100 27.40 -6.69 12.29
N GLY A 101 27.16 -5.57 11.60
CA GLY A 101 26.77 -4.29 12.21
C GLY A 101 25.31 -4.19 12.65
N LEU A 102 24.40 -4.99 12.08
CA LEU A 102 22.95 -4.89 12.33
C LEU A 102 22.57 -5.11 13.80
N PRO A 103 23.05 -6.17 14.49
CA PRO A 103 22.71 -6.39 15.89
C PRO A 103 23.13 -5.21 16.78
N ARG A 104 24.32 -4.64 16.52
CA ARG A 104 24.85 -3.49 17.27
C ARG A 104 23.98 -2.26 17.08
N GLU A 105 23.62 -1.91 15.85
CA GLU A 105 22.81 -0.71 15.59
C GLU A 105 21.37 -0.83 16.05
N ARG A 106 20.75 -2.03 15.93
CA ARG A 106 19.43 -2.30 16.52
C ARG A 106 19.45 -2.15 18.04
N ALA A 107 20.46 -2.71 18.72
CA ALA A 107 20.60 -2.54 20.16
C ALA A 107 20.81 -1.08 20.55
N ALA A 108 21.61 -0.33 19.79
CA ALA A 108 21.83 1.09 20.06
C ALA A 108 20.57 1.94 19.82
N LEU A 109 19.78 1.67 18.79
CA LEU A 109 18.48 2.32 18.58
C LEU A 109 17.50 2.00 19.72
N ALA A 110 17.37 0.73 20.09
CA ALA A 110 16.44 0.31 21.14
C ALA A 110 16.78 0.93 22.50
N ARG A 111 18.07 0.98 22.87
CA ARG A 111 18.54 1.64 24.10
C ARG A 111 18.27 3.14 24.08
N ALA A 112 18.63 3.83 23.00
CA ALA A 112 18.41 5.27 22.89
C ALA A 112 16.91 5.64 22.93
N ALA A 113 16.06 4.86 22.27
CA ALA A 113 14.61 5.04 22.32
C ALA A 113 14.05 4.77 23.73
N ALA A 114 14.58 3.77 24.44
CA ALA A 114 14.19 3.47 25.81
C ALA A 114 14.62 4.56 26.80
N GLU A 115 15.84 5.10 26.67
CA GLU A 115 16.32 6.24 27.47
C GLU A 115 15.49 7.51 27.19
N ALA A 116 15.18 7.78 25.92
CA ALA A 116 14.29 8.88 25.54
C ALA A 116 12.86 8.66 26.10
N ALA A 117 12.37 7.43 26.15
CA ALA A 117 11.09 7.10 26.79
C ALA A 117 11.12 7.41 28.30
N ASP A 118 12.19 7.04 29.01
CA ASP A 118 12.35 7.35 30.44
C ASP A 118 12.38 8.86 30.70
N ALA A 119 13.07 9.62 29.84
CA ALA A 119 13.10 11.08 29.92
C ALA A 119 11.69 11.67 29.75
N ARG A 120 10.94 11.22 28.74
CA ARG A 120 9.54 11.65 28.52
C ARG A 120 8.62 11.29 29.68
N LEU A 121 8.80 10.13 30.32
CA LEU A 121 8.06 9.78 31.54
C LEU A 121 8.37 10.76 32.68
N SER A 122 9.64 11.12 32.84
CA SER A 122 10.09 12.05 33.87
C SER A 122 9.53 13.47 33.64
N ASP A 123 9.37 13.86 32.37
CA ASP A 123 8.75 15.12 31.96
C ASP A 123 7.21 15.10 32.03
N GLY A 124 6.59 13.97 32.37
CA GLY A 124 5.13 13.80 32.40
C GLY A 124 4.48 13.57 31.03
N ASP A 125 5.26 13.47 29.95
CA ASP A 125 4.80 13.10 28.61
C ASP A 125 4.62 11.58 28.49
N ALA A 126 3.59 11.07 29.17
CA ALA A 126 3.25 9.65 29.15
C ALA A 126 2.91 9.12 27.73
N PRO A 127 2.18 9.85 26.85
CA PRO A 127 1.95 9.41 25.48
C PRO A 127 3.25 9.26 24.67
N GLY A 128 4.13 10.27 24.71
CA GLY A 128 5.41 10.22 24.00
C GLY A 128 6.32 9.11 24.49
N ALA A 129 6.38 8.91 25.81
CA ALA A 129 7.10 7.79 26.42
C ALA A 129 6.60 6.43 25.95
N PHE A 130 5.28 6.22 25.91
CA PHE A 130 4.70 4.94 25.48
C PHE A 130 5.05 4.60 24.04
N GLN A 131 5.02 5.58 23.13
CA GLN A 131 5.39 5.36 21.72
C GLN A 131 6.86 4.95 21.58
N LEU A 132 7.77 5.60 22.30
CA LEU A 132 9.21 5.31 22.27
C LEU A 132 9.55 3.96 22.90
N ALA A 133 8.95 3.65 24.05
CA ALA A 133 9.14 2.36 24.71
C ALA A 133 8.60 1.20 23.84
N ARG A 134 7.50 1.42 23.11
CA ARG A 134 6.96 0.42 22.16
C ARG A 134 7.94 0.20 21.01
N LEU A 135 8.47 1.27 20.41
CA LEU A 135 9.49 1.17 19.36
C LEU A 135 10.72 0.40 19.85
N ALA A 136 11.22 0.69 21.06
CA ALA A 136 12.36 -0.02 21.62
C ALA A 136 12.08 -1.54 21.74
N ALA A 137 10.93 -1.92 22.28
CA ALA A 137 10.51 -3.31 22.40
C ALA A 137 10.26 -3.98 21.03
N GLU A 138 9.79 -3.26 20.01
CA GLU A 138 9.66 -3.78 18.65
C GLU A 138 11.01 -4.06 17.99
N VAL A 139 12.02 -3.22 18.25
CA VAL A 139 13.38 -3.40 17.69
C VAL A 139 14.08 -4.60 18.32
N LEU A 140 13.87 -4.86 19.62
CA LEU A 140 14.41 -6.02 20.34
C LEU A 140 13.32 -6.73 21.17
N PRO A 141 12.45 -7.55 20.55
CA PRO A 141 11.26 -8.11 21.18
C PRO A 141 11.54 -9.16 22.27
N LYS A 142 12.77 -9.66 22.34
CA LYS A 142 13.19 -10.67 23.33
C LYS A 142 13.96 -10.07 24.52
N ASP A 143 14.12 -8.74 24.57
CA ASP A 143 14.81 -8.08 25.67
C ASP A 143 13.86 -7.86 26.87
N PRO A 144 14.07 -8.55 28.02
CA PRO A 144 13.19 -8.43 29.16
C PRO A 144 13.21 -7.05 29.82
N GLN A 145 14.32 -6.30 29.71
CA GLN A 145 14.41 -4.95 30.27
C GLN A 145 13.54 -3.97 29.47
N LEU A 146 13.55 -4.09 28.14
CA LEU A 146 12.69 -3.28 27.28
C LEU A 146 11.20 -3.63 27.45
N ALA A 147 10.88 -4.92 27.64
CA ALA A 147 9.52 -5.34 27.98
C ALA A 147 9.03 -4.71 29.30
N ALA A 148 9.88 -4.66 30.33
CA ALA A 148 9.57 -4.00 31.59
C ALA A 148 9.37 -2.49 31.43
N LYS A 149 10.21 -1.83 30.62
CA LYS A 149 10.06 -0.40 30.31
C LYS A 149 8.77 -0.09 29.55
N LEU A 150 8.41 -0.91 28.56
CA LEU A 150 7.13 -0.80 27.84
C LEU A 150 5.94 -0.97 28.81
N ALA A 151 6.00 -1.93 29.72
CA ALA A 151 4.95 -2.11 30.72
C ALA A 151 4.81 -0.89 31.65
N ALA A 152 5.92 -0.30 32.10
CA ALA A 152 5.92 0.92 32.89
C ALA A 152 5.34 2.12 32.12
N ALA A 153 5.77 2.33 30.88
CA ALA A 153 5.26 3.42 30.03
C ALA A 153 3.78 3.24 29.69
N ARG A 154 3.33 1.99 29.44
CA ARG A 154 1.92 1.65 29.24
C ARG A 154 1.07 2.00 30.46
N LYS A 155 1.54 1.66 31.66
CA LYS A 155 0.85 1.99 32.92
C LYS A 155 0.72 3.51 33.10
N ALA A 156 1.78 4.27 32.83
CA ALA A 156 1.75 5.73 32.90
C ALA A 156 0.78 6.33 31.87
N TYR A 157 0.81 5.85 30.62
CA TYR A 157 -0.11 6.28 29.56
C TYR A 157 -1.57 5.95 29.90
N GLY A 158 -1.82 4.78 30.51
CA GLY A 158 -3.15 4.43 30.99
C GLY A 158 -3.65 5.36 32.09
N ALA A 159 -2.79 5.76 33.02
CA ALA A 159 -3.14 6.76 34.04
C ALA A 159 -3.44 8.14 33.42
N TYR A 160 -2.65 8.55 32.43
CA TYR A 160 -2.89 9.77 31.64
C TYR A 160 -4.28 9.75 30.98
N LEU A 161 -4.61 8.69 30.25
CA LEU A 161 -5.90 8.55 29.56
C LEU A 161 -7.08 8.53 30.53
N ARG A 162 -6.92 7.87 31.68
CA ARG A 162 -7.93 7.84 32.74
C ARG A 162 -8.21 9.25 33.29
N ASN A 163 -7.17 10.01 33.61
CA ASN A 163 -7.32 11.38 34.12
C ASN A 163 -7.95 12.29 33.06
N GLN A 164 -7.55 12.14 31.80
CA GLN A 164 -8.12 12.89 30.69
C GLN A 164 -9.62 12.56 30.51
N ALA A 165 -9.98 11.28 30.57
CA ALA A 165 -11.36 10.84 30.47
C ALA A 165 -12.21 11.40 31.61
N ALA A 166 -11.73 11.32 32.86
CA ALA A 166 -12.41 11.91 34.01
C ALA A 166 -12.59 13.43 33.89
N ALA A 167 -11.56 14.15 33.43
CA ALA A 167 -11.66 15.60 33.20
C ALA A 167 -12.67 15.96 32.10
N PHE A 168 -12.81 15.11 31.08
CA PHE A 168 -13.87 15.26 30.07
C PHE A 168 -15.26 14.95 30.63
N GLU A 169 -15.40 13.95 31.51
CA GLU A 169 -16.66 13.69 32.21
C GLU A 169 -17.09 14.87 33.10
N GLU A 170 -16.15 15.46 33.85
CA GLU A 170 -16.41 16.63 34.71
C GLU A 170 -16.85 17.87 33.94
N GLN A 171 -16.48 17.96 32.66
CA GLN A 171 -16.86 19.04 31.74
C GLN A 171 -18.10 18.70 30.89
N ASP A 172 -18.76 17.57 31.16
CA ASP A 172 -19.88 17.03 30.37
C ASP A 172 -19.53 16.80 28.88
N LEU A 173 -18.25 16.63 28.56
CA LEU A 173 -17.73 16.30 27.23
C LEU A 173 -17.73 14.79 26.99
N TYR A 174 -18.90 14.16 27.12
CA TYR A 174 -19.01 12.69 27.16
C TYR A 174 -18.46 11.96 25.93
N GLY A 175 -18.50 12.57 24.74
CA GLY A 175 -17.90 11.99 23.52
C GLY A 175 -16.37 11.91 23.59
N ALA A 176 -15.72 12.95 24.12
CA ALA A 176 -14.27 12.96 24.32
C ALA A 176 -13.87 12.01 25.46
N ALA A 177 -14.68 11.95 26.52
CA ALA A 177 -14.50 10.98 27.61
C ALA A 177 -14.59 9.53 27.08
N LEU A 178 -15.59 9.23 26.26
CA LEU A 178 -15.77 7.90 25.65
C LEU A 178 -14.56 7.51 24.79
N ALA A 179 -14.05 8.43 23.98
CA ALA A 179 -12.86 8.19 23.16
C ALA A 179 -11.61 7.89 24.03
N ALA A 180 -11.41 8.65 25.11
CA ALA A 180 -10.30 8.44 26.04
C ALA A 180 -10.39 7.10 26.79
N TRP A 181 -11.59 6.71 27.27
CA TRP A 181 -11.79 5.40 27.89
C TRP A 181 -11.60 4.24 26.90
N THR A 182 -11.97 4.42 25.64
CA THR A 182 -11.75 3.42 24.59
C THR A 182 -10.27 3.27 24.28
N ALA A 183 -9.52 4.38 24.20
CA ALA A 183 -8.07 4.35 24.07
C ALA A 183 -7.40 3.67 25.27
N LEU A 184 -7.93 3.86 26.49
CA LEU A 184 -7.43 3.20 27.69
C LEU A 184 -7.62 1.68 27.61
N ALA A 185 -8.82 1.21 27.23
CA ALA A 185 -9.10 -0.22 27.09
C ALA A 185 -8.20 -0.88 26.02
N ALA A 186 -7.88 -0.16 24.94
CA ALA A 186 -6.94 -0.65 23.92
C ALA A 186 -5.48 -0.70 24.42
N ALA A 187 -5.07 0.29 25.23
CA ALA A 187 -3.72 0.36 25.78
C ALA A 187 -3.48 -0.63 26.92
N ASP A 188 -4.48 -0.83 27.78
CA ASP A 188 -4.48 -1.74 28.92
C ASP A 188 -5.85 -2.42 29.05
N PRO A 189 -6.02 -3.62 28.46
CA PRO A 189 -7.27 -4.38 28.55
C PRO A 189 -7.64 -4.82 29.97
N THR A 190 -6.70 -4.71 30.92
CA THR A 190 -6.94 -5.03 32.33
C THR A 190 -7.31 -3.81 33.16
N ALA A 191 -7.42 -2.63 32.54
CA ALA A 191 -7.79 -1.40 33.22
C ALA A 191 -9.19 -1.55 33.83
N PRO A 192 -9.33 -1.51 35.17
CA PRO A 192 -10.62 -1.66 35.81
C PRO A 192 -11.54 -0.48 35.44
N GLN A 193 -12.84 -0.78 35.29
CA GLN A 193 -13.93 0.19 35.07
C GLN A 193 -13.98 0.84 33.67
N SER A 194 -13.06 0.54 32.75
CA SER A 194 -13.10 1.14 31.41
C SER A 194 -14.36 0.76 30.63
N ASP A 195 -14.79 -0.50 30.72
CA ASP A 195 -15.96 -0.98 29.97
C ASP A 195 -17.28 -0.44 30.55
N ASP A 196 -17.47 -0.54 31.87
CA ASP A 196 -18.62 0.06 32.56
C ASP A 196 -18.74 1.57 32.31
N ARG A 197 -17.61 2.29 32.29
CA ARG A 197 -17.60 3.74 32.02
C ARG A 197 -17.94 4.04 30.57
N ARG A 198 -17.41 3.27 29.61
CA ARG A 198 -17.76 3.40 28.20
C ARG A 198 -19.25 3.18 27.97
N GLU A 199 -19.82 2.13 28.55
CA GLU A 199 -21.25 1.82 28.45
C GLU A 199 -22.12 2.94 29.04
N ARG A 200 -21.79 3.43 30.25
CA ARG A 200 -22.51 4.55 30.87
C ARG A 200 -22.42 5.83 30.07
N LEU A 201 -21.26 6.16 29.49
CA LEU A 201 -21.08 7.36 28.68
C LEU A 201 -21.79 7.26 27.33
N ALA A 202 -21.82 6.06 26.73
CA ALA A 202 -22.64 5.80 25.55
C ALA A 202 -24.12 6.05 25.89
N VAL A 203 -24.62 5.47 26.98
CA VAL A 203 -25.99 5.70 27.46
C VAL A 203 -26.24 7.17 27.83
N ALA A 204 -25.27 7.87 28.42
CA ALA A 204 -25.41 9.30 28.75
C ALA A 204 -25.43 10.19 27.50
N LEU A 205 -24.67 9.85 26.46
CA LEU A 205 -24.76 10.50 25.15
C LEU A 205 -26.11 10.21 24.47
N GLU A 206 -26.65 9.01 24.68
CA GLU A 206 -27.97 8.61 24.17
C GLU A 206 -29.13 9.28 24.93
N LEU A 207 -29.02 9.49 26.25
CA LEU A 207 -30.05 10.08 27.11
C LEU A 207 -29.92 11.61 27.27
N GLY A 208 -28.71 12.16 27.13
CA GLY A 208 -28.33 13.54 27.48
C GLY A 208 -28.57 14.60 26.41
N ALA A 209 -29.35 14.31 25.37
CA ALA A 209 -29.70 15.28 24.33
C ALA A 209 -30.74 16.33 24.80
N SER A 210 -30.55 16.95 25.97
CA SER A 210 -31.29 18.16 26.35
C SER A 210 -30.48 19.39 25.93
N TRP A 211 -31.03 20.17 25.03
CA TRP A 211 -30.44 21.40 24.54
C TRP A 211 -31.37 22.57 24.84
N SER A 212 -30.78 23.73 25.16
CA SER A 212 -31.53 24.98 25.35
C SER A 212 -30.96 26.05 24.44
N VAL A 213 -31.83 26.70 23.67
CA VAL A 213 -31.47 27.84 22.82
C VAL A 213 -32.17 29.06 23.39
N ALA A 214 -31.40 30.10 23.68
CA ALA A 214 -31.91 31.41 24.05
C ALA A 214 -31.70 32.36 22.89
N PHE A 215 -32.75 33.08 22.49
CA PHE A 215 -32.67 34.12 21.47
C PHE A 215 -32.69 35.49 22.14
N PRO A 216 -31.52 36.13 22.40
CA PRO A 216 -31.47 37.45 23.00
C PRO A 216 -31.99 38.53 22.03
N GLY A 217 -32.87 39.41 22.50
CA GLY A 217 -33.31 40.61 21.77
C GLY A 217 -34.73 40.57 21.20
N LEU A 218 -35.49 39.51 21.43
CA LEU A 218 -36.89 39.42 21.03
C LEU A 218 -37.79 39.79 22.22
N ALA A 219 -38.36 41.00 22.19
CA ALA A 219 -39.28 41.47 23.22
C ALA A 219 -40.59 40.66 23.24
N ALA A 220 -41.08 40.34 24.44
CA ALA A 220 -42.36 39.68 24.65
C ALA A 220 -43.50 40.52 24.04
N GLY A 221 -44.07 40.05 22.92
CA GLY A 221 -45.15 40.74 22.19
C GLY A 221 -44.79 41.22 20.80
N ASP A 222 -43.51 41.13 20.40
CA ASP A 222 -43.09 41.45 19.04
C ASP A 222 -43.69 40.45 18.05
N MET A 223 -44.35 40.97 17.02
CA MET A 223 -44.88 40.18 15.90
C MET A 223 -43.77 39.37 15.23
N GLU A 224 -42.54 39.89 15.23
CA GLU A 224 -41.38 39.23 14.66
C GLU A 224 -40.93 38.00 15.48
N ALA A 225 -41.00 38.08 16.83
CA ALA A 225 -40.75 36.94 17.71
C ALA A 225 -41.78 35.82 17.52
N ARG A 226 -43.07 36.18 17.36
CA ARG A 226 -44.13 35.21 17.04
C ARG A 226 -43.93 34.60 15.67
N ARG A 227 -43.53 35.38 14.67
CA ARG A 227 -43.26 34.92 13.30
C ARG A 227 -42.04 34.00 13.23
N ILE A 228 -40.98 34.30 13.97
CA ILE A 228 -39.78 33.45 14.09
C ILE A 228 -40.10 32.15 14.85
N ALA A 229 -40.82 32.21 15.97
CA ALA A 229 -41.25 31.01 16.69
C ALA A 229 -42.19 30.14 15.85
N GLN A 230 -43.10 30.75 15.09
CA GLN A 230 -44.00 30.06 14.16
C GLN A 230 -43.26 29.51 12.94
N GLY A 231 -42.22 30.21 12.48
CA GLY A 231 -41.30 29.77 11.43
C GLY A 231 -40.46 28.58 11.87
N ILE A 232 -39.80 28.64 13.04
CA ILE A 232 -39.07 27.52 13.65
C ILE A 232 -40.00 26.32 13.85
N ARG A 233 -41.22 26.55 14.37
CA ARG A 233 -42.25 25.51 14.52
C ARG A 233 -42.63 24.90 13.16
N GLN A 234 -42.88 25.71 12.13
CA GLN A 234 -43.18 25.23 10.78
C GLN A 234 -42.00 24.47 10.17
N THR A 235 -40.77 24.96 10.32
CA THR A 235 -39.55 24.31 9.83
C THR A 235 -39.30 22.98 10.53
N LEU A 236 -39.46 22.91 11.86
CA LEU A 236 -39.38 21.68 12.64
C LEU A 236 -40.50 20.68 12.30
N GLN A 237 -41.71 21.18 11.99
CA GLN A 237 -42.84 20.34 11.56
C GLN A 237 -42.74 19.90 10.09
N SER A 238 -42.05 20.66 9.23
CA SER A 238 -41.84 20.33 7.81
C SER A 238 -40.56 19.52 7.56
N ALA A 239 -39.62 19.51 8.51
CA ALA A 239 -38.40 18.72 8.44
C ALA A 239 -38.70 17.26 8.80
N ALA A 240 -39.32 16.54 7.87
CA ALA A 240 -39.26 15.08 7.89
C ALA A 240 -37.78 14.67 7.71
N ALA A 241 -37.17 14.18 8.79
CA ALA A 241 -35.79 13.71 8.92
C ALA A 241 -34.68 14.78 8.75
N PRO A 242 -34.00 15.21 9.83
CA PRO A 242 -32.77 15.98 9.71
C PRO A 242 -31.64 15.04 9.25
N GLN A 243 -31.29 15.05 7.97
CA GLN A 243 -30.14 14.30 7.42
C GLN A 243 -28.77 14.89 7.81
N SER A 244 -28.74 16.00 8.54
CA SER A 244 -27.51 16.58 9.08
C SER A 244 -27.91 17.47 10.25
N CYS A 245 -27.42 17.16 11.46
CA CYS A 245 -27.56 18.06 12.61
C CYS A 245 -27.00 19.44 12.23
N PRO A 246 -27.83 20.50 12.14
CA PRO A 246 -27.30 21.83 11.94
C PRO A 246 -26.60 22.24 13.23
N ALA A 247 -25.31 22.58 13.13
CA ALA A 247 -24.51 23.06 14.23
C ALA A 247 -25.20 24.27 14.89
N LEU A 248 -25.54 24.10 16.17
CA LEU A 248 -26.29 25.07 16.94
C LEU A 248 -25.28 26.01 17.61
N HIS A 249 -25.10 27.21 17.04
CA HIS A 249 -24.18 28.21 17.56
C HIS A 249 -24.83 29.02 18.69
N LEU A 250 -24.29 28.89 19.91
CA LEU A 250 -24.64 29.71 21.07
C LEU A 250 -23.81 30.99 21.08
N LEU A 251 -24.47 32.14 20.99
CA LEU A 251 -23.86 33.44 21.31
C LEU A 251 -24.23 33.80 22.75
N SER A 252 -23.21 33.87 23.60
CA SER A 252 -23.28 34.37 24.98
C SER A 252 -23.21 35.89 24.98
N THR A 253 -24.22 36.55 25.59
CA THR A 253 -24.06 37.92 26.10
C THR A 253 -24.72 38.01 27.49
N THR A 254 -24.01 38.66 28.41
CA THR A 254 -24.14 38.57 29.88
C THR A 254 -25.04 39.62 30.53
N GLU A 255 -26.07 40.11 29.85
CA GLU A 255 -27.13 40.91 30.47
C GLU A 255 -28.46 40.34 30.00
N THR A 256 -29.32 39.85 30.90
CA THR A 256 -30.60 39.19 30.56
C THR A 256 -31.51 40.14 29.76
N PRO A 257 -31.59 40.01 28.41
CA PRO A 257 -32.53 40.77 27.61
C PRO A 257 -33.84 39.96 27.55
N PRO A 258 -34.95 40.55 27.08
CA PRO A 258 -36.12 39.75 26.76
C PRO A 258 -35.77 38.72 25.68
N GLY A 259 -36.27 37.50 25.84
CA GLY A 259 -35.99 36.39 24.96
C GLY A 259 -36.85 35.17 25.27
N VAL A 260 -36.78 34.17 24.41
CA VAL A 260 -37.52 32.91 24.54
C VAL A 260 -36.52 31.79 24.81
N ARG A 261 -36.80 30.97 25.83
CA ARG A 261 -36.09 29.73 26.14
C ARG A 261 -36.86 28.57 25.56
N LEU A 262 -36.23 27.86 24.63
CA LEU A 262 -36.73 26.59 24.13
C LEU A 262 -36.02 25.46 24.90
N THR A 263 -36.78 24.59 25.55
CA THR A 263 -36.28 23.41 26.27
C THR A 263 -36.84 22.16 25.62
N GLY A 264 -35.96 21.31 25.09
CA GLY A 264 -36.31 19.99 24.58
C GLY A 264 -35.92 18.87 25.56
N SER A 265 -36.77 17.86 25.72
CA SER A 265 -36.46 16.62 26.43
C SER A 265 -36.92 15.42 25.63
N VAL A 266 -36.10 14.37 25.56
CA VAL A 266 -36.51 13.08 24.96
C VAL A 266 -37.41 12.36 25.97
N VAL A 267 -38.64 12.06 25.58
CA VAL A 267 -39.66 11.42 26.44
C VAL A 267 -39.63 9.91 26.30
N GLU A 268 -39.53 9.46 25.05
CA GLU A 268 -39.50 8.06 24.70
C GLU A 268 -38.51 7.90 23.56
N ALA A 269 -37.67 6.88 23.65
CA ALA A 269 -36.69 6.53 22.63
C ALA A 269 -36.77 5.03 22.41
N LYS A 270 -37.11 4.62 21.19
CA LYS A 270 -37.19 3.24 20.79
C LYS A 270 -36.26 2.97 19.63
N TRP A 271 -35.38 2.00 19.81
CA TRP A 271 -34.56 1.47 18.75
C TRP A 271 -35.33 0.39 17.99
N MET A 272 -35.19 0.44 16.67
CA MET A 272 -35.65 -0.59 15.75
C MET A 272 -34.45 -1.06 14.96
N ASP A 273 -34.18 -2.36 15.01
CA ASP A 273 -33.09 -2.98 14.28
C ASP A 273 -33.67 -3.69 13.07
N GLU A 274 -33.19 -3.33 11.89
CA GLU A 274 -33.46 -4.02 10.64
C GLU A 274 -32.17 -4.71 10.19
N GLU A 275 -32.21 -6.04 10.11
CA GLU A 275 -31.08 -6.85 9.67
C GLU A 275 -31.27 -7.24 8.21
N THR A 276 -30.30 -6.86 7.36
CA THR A 276 -30.25 -7.31 5.96
C THR A 276 -29.00 -8.14 5.76
N GLN A 277 -29.16 -9.32 5.16
CA GLN A 277 -28.03 -10.21 4.85
C GLN A 277 -27.71 -10.14 3.35
N ALA A 278 -26.47 -9.80 3.04
CA ALA A 278 -25.92 -9.87 1.70
C ALA A 278 -24.92 -11.03 1.61
N ARG A 279 -24.93 -11.73 0.48
CA ARG A 279 -23.92 -12.75 0.17
C ARG A 279 -22.91 -12.16 -0.80
N GLU A 280 -21.68 -12.04 -0.36
CA GLU A 280 -20.56 -11.58 -1.17
C GLU A 280 -19.66 -12.77 -1.50
N ARG A 281 -19.19 -12.86 -2.75
CA ARG A 281 -18.22 -13.89 -3.15
C ARG A 281 -16.82 -13.35 -2.97
N VAL A 282 -16.04 -13.99 -2.11
CA VAL A 282 -14.63 -13.66 -1.91
C VAL A 282 -13.78 -14.74 -2.54
N GLU A 283 -12.77 -14.34 -3.31
CA GLU A 283 -11.78 -15.23 -3.88
C GLU A 283 -10.41 -14.95 -3.25
N TRP A 284 -9.69 -16.00 -2.88
CA TRP A 284 -8.35 -15.87 -2.34
C TRP A 284 -7.44 -16.97 -2.91
N GLN A 285 -6.13 -16.71 -2.85
CA GLN A 285 -5.12 -17.61 -3.37
C GLN A 285 -4.69 -18.62 -2.30
N THR A 286 -5.00 -19.91 -2.49
CA THR A 286 -4.56 -20.99 -1.58
C THR A 286 -3.20 -21.58 -1.95
N GLY A 287 -2.73 -21.29 -3.16
CA GLY A 287 -1.41 -21.71 -3.60
C GLY A 287 -1.20 -21.41 -5.08
N THR A 288 -0.30 -22.18 -5.68
CA THR A 288 0.00 -22.07 -7.11
C THR A 288 0.12 -23.45 -7.74
N LYS A 289 -0.46 -23.63 -8.92
CA LYS A 289 -0.25 -24.81 -9.75
C LYS A 289 0.62 -24.46 -10.95
N GLN A 290 1.51 -25.38 -11.32
CA GLN A 290 2.32 -25.25 -12.52
C GLN A 290 1.49 -25.66 -13.74
N VAL A 291 1.14 -24.71 -14.61
CA VAL A 291 0.42 -25.00 -15.87
C VAL A 291 1.33 -24.79 -17.08
N PRO A 292 1.11 -25.49 -18.21
CA PRO A 292 1.85 -25.23 -19.44
C PRO A 292 1.78 -23.74 -19.82
N ASN A 293 2.92 -23.16 -20.17
CA ASN A 293 2.96 -21.75 -20.57
C ASN A 293 2.42 -21.58 -22.00
N PRO A 294 1.29 -20.88 -22.23
CA PRO A 294 0.76 -20.64 -23.57
C PRO A 294 1.74 -19.83 -24.43
N GLU A 295 2.51 -18.92 -23.84
CA GLU A 295 3.52 -18.13 -24.57
C GLU A 295 4.64 -18.99 -25.13
N ARG A 296 4.96 -20.11 -24.47
CA ARG A 296 5.96 -21.04 -24.99
C ARG A 296 5.49 -21.71 -26.27
N LYS A 297 4.21 -22.06 -26.35
CA LYS A 297 3.62 -22.61 -27.57
C LYS A 297 3.70 -21.58 -28.71
N ALA A 298 3.34 -20.33 -28.44
CA ALA A 298 3.47 -19.25 -29.41
C ALA A 298 4.93 -19.05 -29.87
N ALA A 299 5.90 -19.10 -28.95
CA ALA A 299 7.32 -19.00 -29.28
C ALA A 299 7.82 -20.20 -30.12
N GLN A 300 7.29 -21.42 -29.91
CA GLN A 300 7.60 -22.57 -30.76
C GLN A 300 7.07 -22.39 -32.19
N GLU A 301 5.84 -21.88 -32.33
CA GLU A 301 5.24 -21.57 -33.62
C GLU A 301 6.02 -20.46 -34.35
N GLU A 302 6.52 -19.46 -33.61
CA GLU A 302 7.36 -18.40 -34.15
C GLU A 302 8.70 -18.92 -34.69
N VAL A 303 9.37 -19.83 -33.95
CA VAL A 303 10.58 -20.50 -34.43
C VAL A 303 10.29 -21.30 -35.70
N ALA A 304 9.22 -22.10 -35.72
CA ALA A 304 8.87 -22.89 -36.90
C ALA A 304 8.61 -22.01 -38.13
N ALA A 305 7.91 -20.88 -37.95
CA ALA A 305 7.68 -19.92 -39.02
C ALA A 305 8.97 -19.24 -39.51
N ALA A 306 9.86 -18.86 -38.60
CA ALA A 306 11.15 -18.25 -38.96
C ALA A 306 12.08 -19.24 -39.68
N GLU A 307 12.08 -20.52 -39.29
CA GLU A 307 12.81 -21.58 -39.99
C GLU A 307 12.29 -21.75 -41.42
N GLN A 308 10.97 -21.71 -41.61
CA GLN A 308 10.39 -21.79 -42.95
C GLN A 308 10.83 -20.60 -43.82
N ARG A 309 10.75 -19.37 -43.31
CA ARG A 309 11.18 -18.17 -44.06
C ARG A 309 12.66 -18.25 -44.46
N LEU A 310 13.52 -18.73 -43.57
CA LEU A 310 14.94 -18.90 -43.88
C LEU A 310 15.15 -19.96 -44.98
N ARG A 311 14.43 -21.09 -44.92
CA ARG A 311 14.47 -22.12 -45.97
C ARG A 311 14.06 -21.53 -47.32
N ASP A 312 12.95 -20.81 -47.38
CA ASP A 312 12.43 -20.21 -48.62
C ASP A 312 13.41 -19.17 -49.19
N ALA A 313 14.01 -18.34 -48.35
CA ALA A 313 14.99 -17.32 -48.76
C ALA A 313 16.29 -17.95 -49.30
N VAL A 314 16.76 -19.04 -48.69
CA VAL A 314 17.95 -19.77 -49.14
C VAL A 314 17.69 -20.49 -50.47
N GLU A 315 16.51 -21.09 -50.64
CA GLU A 315 16.15 -21.75 -51.91
C GLU A 315 16.03 -20.72 -53.05
N SER A 316 15.42 -19.56 -52.80
CA SER A 316 15.36 -18.47 -53.77
C SER A 316 16.76 -17.96 -54.16
N LEU A 317 17.66 -17.81 -53.19
CA LEU A 317 19.05 -17.42 -53.45
C LEU A 317 19.76 -18.46 -54.33
N LYS A 318 19.57 -19.75 -54.05
CA LYS A 318 20.15 -20.85 -54.82
C LYS A 318 19.66 -20.84 -56.27
N HIS A 319 18.36 -20.67 -56.49
CA HIS A 319 17.78 -20.58 -57.83
C HIS A 319 18.38 -19.41 -58.64
N LEU A 320 18.45 -18.21 -58.04
CA LEU A 320 19.04 -17.04 -58.70
C LEU A 320 20.52 -17.22 -59.03
N MET A 321 21.29 -17.89 -58.16
CA MET A 321 22.69 -18.22 -58.42
C MET A 321 22.85 -19.20 -59.59
N GLU A 322 21.95 -20.17 -59.71
CA GLU A 322 21.91 -21.10 -60.84
C GLU A 322 21.56 -20.39 -62.14
N GLU A 323 20.55 -19.52 -62.14
CA GLU A 323 20.21 -18.67 -63.30
C GLU A 323 21.36 -17.75 -63.72
N GLU A 324 22.07 -17.13 -62.77
CA GLU A 324 23.26 -16.32 -63.07
C GLU A 324 24.37 -17.18 -63.70
N SER A 325 24.56 -18.41 -63.23
CA SER A 325 25.52 -19.34 -63.82
C SER A 325 25.15 -19.69 -65.26
N GLN A 326 23.88 -20.00 -65.53
CA GLN A 326 23.39 -20.29 -66.88
C GLN A 326 23.51 -19.08 -67.81
N ALA A 327 23.16 -17.88 -67.33
CA ALA A 327 23.29 -16.64 -68.10
C ALA A 327 24.75 -16.30 -68.42
N LYS A 328 25.70 -16.61 -67.52
CA LYS A 328 27.14 -16.47 -67.79
C LYS A 328 27.61 -17.40 -68.91
N VAL A 329 27.14 -18.64 -68.91
CA VAL A 329 27.46 -19.61 -69.99
C VAL A 329 26.89 -19.11 -71.32
N ALA A 330 25.62 -18.71 -71.36
CA ALA A 330 24.99 -18.17 -72.57
C ALA A 330 25.70 -16.92 -73.11
N ALA A 331 26.14 -16.02 -72.23
CA ALA A 331 26.91 -14.83 -72.63
C ALA A 331 28.31 -15.17 -73.17
N ALA A 332 28.92 -16.27 -72.71
CA ALA A 332 30.22 -16.73 -73.21
C ALA A 332 30.11 -17.44 -74.57
N GLU A 333 28.96 -18.05 -74.86
CA GLU A 333 28.67 -18.76 -76.10
C GLU A 333 28.05 -17.88 -77.20
N ALA A 334 27.78 -16.60 -76.91
CA ALA A 334 27.13 -15.67 -77.83
C ALA A 334 27.95 -15.41 -79.11
N GLY A 335 27.31 -15.55 -80.27
CA GLY A 335 27.86 -15.29 -81.60
C GLY A 335 27.73 -13.82 -82.05
N PRO A 336 28.19 -13.49 -83.27
CA PRO A 336 28.23 -12.11 -83.78
C PRO A 336 26.85 -11.43 -83.93
N ASP A 337 25.80 -12.24 -84.09
CA ASP A 337 24.42 -11.76 -84.29
C ASP A 337 23.62 -11.68 -82.97
N ASP A 338 24.18 -12.13 -81.84
CA ASP A 338 23.50 -12.12 -80.55
C ASP A 338 23.57 -10.73 -79.89
N ASP A 339 22.48 -10.31 -79.25
CA ASP A 339 22.41 -9.04 -78.52
C ASP A 339 23.16 -9.12 -77.18
N LEU A 340 24.47 -8.90 -77.26
CA LEU A 340 25.39 -8.89 -76.13
C LEU A 340 25.00 -7.84 -75.07
N THR A 341 24.35 -6.75 -75.47
CA THR A 341 23.88 -5.70 -74.56
C THR A 341 22.72 -6.21 -73.70
N ALA A 342 21.77 -6.92 -74.30
CA ALA A 342 20.67 -7.55 -73.57
C ALA A 342 21.14 -8.61 -72.56
N LEU A 343 22.12 -9.45 -72.94
CA LEU A 343 22.72 -10.45 -72.05
C LEU A 343 23.46 -9.83 -70.86
N GLN A 344 24.21 -8.75 -71.09
CA GLN A 344 24.86 -7.99 -70.02
C GLN A 344 23.85 -7.32 -69.08
N GLY A 345 22.76 -6.76 -69.64
CA GLY A 345 21.65 -6.22 -68.87
C GLY A 345 21.04 -7.27 -67.93
N ARG A 346 20.70 -8.46 -68.46
CA ARG A 346 20.16 -9.58 -67.68
C ARG A 346 21.12 -10.04 -66.58
N LEU A 347 22.43 -10.09 -66.83
CA LEU A 347 23.43 -10.42 -65.80
C LEU A 347 23.50 -9.37 -64.69
N ALA A 348 23.38 -8.09 -65.02
CA ALA A 348 23.32 -7.02 -64.03
C ALA A 348 22.06 -7.13 -63.15
N GLU A 349 20.91 -7.42 -63.76
CA GLU A 349 19.64 -7.67 -63.05
C GLU A 349 19.74 -8.88 -62.10
N LEU A 350 20.26 -10.01 -62.57
CA LEU A 350 20.45 -11.21 -61.75
C LEU A 350 21.38 -10.96 -60.56
N ARG A 351 22.48 -10.22 -60.77
CA ARG A 351 23.39 -9.84 -59.66
C ARG A 351 22.71 -8.94 -58.63
N ALA A 352 21.90 -7.99 -59.08
CA ALA A 352 21.11 -7.15 -58.18
C ALA A 352 20.09 -7.99 -57.40
N ALA A 353 19.41 -8.93 -58.06
CA ALA A 353 18.47 -9.86 -57.46
C ALA A 353 19.15 -10.79 -56.43
N ILE A 354 20.31 -11.37 -56.74
CA ILE A 354 21.15 -12.15 -55.81
C ILE A 354 21.52 -11.31 -54.58
N GLY A 355 21.93 -10.05 -54.80
CA GLY A 355 22.22 -9.11 -53.71
C GLY A 355 21.02 -8.88 -52.79
N GLY A 356 19.81 -8.76 -53.36
CA GLY A 356 18.56 -8.67 -52.62
C GLY A 356 18.23 -9.96 -51.85
N ALA A 357 18.29 -11.12 -52.52
CA ALA A 357 18.02 -12.42 -51.92
C ALA A 357 18.98 -12.74 -50.78
N ARG A 358 20.27 -12.38 -50.91
CA ARG A 358 21.27 -12.54 -49.84
C ARG A 358 20.92 -11.70 -48.61
N ARG A 359 20.48 -10.45 -48.78
CA ARG A 359 20.02 -9.61 -47.67
C ARG A 359 18.78 -10.21 -47.01
N SER A 360 17.82 -10.69 -47.80
CA SER A 360 16.62 -11.38 -47.31
C SER A 360 16.97 -12.62 -46.48
N ALA A 361 17.88 -13.47 -46.95
CA ALA A 361 18.34 -14.65 -46.20
C ALA A 361 19.07 -14.27 -44.90
N GLN A 362 19.90 -13.21 -44.92
CA GLN A 362 20.54 -12.69 -43.71
C GLN A 362 19.54 -12.15 -42.68
N GLU A 363 18.50 -11.46 -43.15
CA GLU A 363 17.42 -10.96 -42.29
C GLU A 363 16.62 -12.11 -41.69
N ALA A 364 16.21 -13.09 -42.51
CA ALA A 364 15.51 -14.30 -42.05
C ALA A 364 16.33 -15.08 -41.00
N ALA A 365 17.65 -15.16 -41.17
CA ALA A 365 18.54 -15.79 -40.20
C ALA A 365 18.56 -15.03 -38.85
N ARG A 366 18.58 -13.69 -38.87
CA ARG A 366 18.48 -12.86 -37.65
C ARG A 366 17.12 -13.04 -36.96
N THR A 367 16.03 -13.10 -37.73
CA THR A 367 14.69 -13.36 -37.19
C THR A 367 14.61 -14.73 -36.52
N LEU A 368 15.19 -15.76 -37.13
CA LEU A 368 15.26 -17.10 -36.54
C LEU A 368 16.07 -17.11 -35.23
N GLU A 369 17.20 -16.43 -35.20
CA GLU A 369 18.01 -16.31 -33.99
C GLU A 369 17.24 -15.62 -32.86
N ALA A 370 16.54 -14.52 -33.16
CA ALA A 370 15.69 -13.83 -32.20
C ALA A 370 14.55 -14.72 -31.67
N ALA A 371 13.86 -15.44 -32.55
CA ALA A 371 12.80 -16.37 -32.17
C ALA A 371 13.32 -17.51 -31.27
N ARG A 372 14.52 -18.04 -31.56
CA ARG A 372 15.17 -19.07 -30.73
C ARG A 372 15.56 -18.54 -29.34
N ARG A 373 16.10 -17.31 -29.27
CA ARG A 373 16.39 -16.65 -27.99
C ARG A 373 15.13 -16.48 -27.16
N ARG A 374 14.04 -16.01 -27.78
CA ARG A 374 12.73 -15.88 -27.12
C ARG A 374 12.25 -17.23 -26.57
N LEU A 375 12.20 -18.27 -27.40
CA LEU A 375 11.81 -19.63 -26.98
C LEU A 375 12.67 -20.17 -25.83
N ALA A 376 13.98 -19.90 -25.86
CA ALA A 376 14.90 -20.32 -24.80
C ALA A 376 14.60 -19.60 -23.47
N SER A 377 14.29 -18.29 -23.52
CA SER A 377 13.90 -17.50 -22.34
C SER A 377 12.49 -17.78 -21.82
N THR A 378 11.57 -18.30 -22.66
CA THR A 378 10.19 -18.55 -22.24
C THR A 378 10.08 -19.85 -21.43
N PRO A 379 9.68 -19.82 -20.14
CA PRO A 379 9.64 -21.00 -19.28
C PRO A 379 8.59 -22.02 -19.75
N LYS A 380 8.83 -23.32 -19.50
CA LYS A 380 7.92 -24.42 -19.88
C LYS A 380 6.57 -24.37 -19.18
N ARG A 381 6.59 -23.98 -17.92
CA ARG A 381 5.42 -23.89 -17.06
C ARG A 381 5.42 -22.54 -16.38
N VAL A 382 4.24 -21.99 -16.18
CA VAL A 382 4.02 -20.77 -15.40
C VAL A 382 3.21 -21.12 -14.17
N SER A 383 3.49 -20.38 -13.11
CA SER A 383 2.77 -20.49 -11.85
C SER A 383 1.42 -19.80 -12.01
N GLN A 384 0.33 -20.57 -11.99
CA GLN A 384 -1.02 -20.01 -11.98
C GLN A 384 -1.56 -20.09 -10.54
N PRO A 385 -2.13 -19.00 -10.00
CA PRO A 385 -2.75 -19.04 -8.68
C PRO A 385 -3.90 -20.05 -8.67
N ILE A 386 -3.97 -20.84 -7.61
CA ILE A 386 -5.16 -21.62 -7.29
C ILE A 386 -6.05 -20.69 -6.48
N LEU A 387 -7.13 -20.24 -7.10
CA LEU A 387 -8.14 -19.41 -6.45
C LEU A 387 -9.22 -20.33 -5.90
N GLU A 388 -9.51 -20.18 -4.62
CA GLU A 388 -10.71 -20.73 -3.98
C GLU A 388 -11.69 -19.58 -3.75
N ALA A 389 -12.97 -19.90 -3.87
CA ALA A 389 -14.05 -18.95 -3.65
C ALA A 389 -14.90 -19.45 -2.48
N ALA A 390 -15.33 -18.53 -1.62
CA ALA A 390 -16.37 -18.79 -0.64
C ALA A 390 -17.38 -17.66 -0.62
N GLU A 391 -18.59 -18.02 -0.18
CA GLU A 391 -19.63 -17.04 0.14
C GLU A 391 -19.36 -16.49 1.55
N LEU A 392 -19.11 -15.19 1.62
CA LEU A 392 -19.12 -14.43 2.86
C LEU A 392 -20.53 -13.88 3.06
N VAL A 393 -21.16 -14.27 4.16
CA VAL A 393 -22.42 -13.64 4.59
C VAL A 393 -22.05 -12.38 5.36
N ARG A 394 -22.36 -11.23 4.77
CA ARG A 394 -22.25 -9.93 5.41
C ARG A 394 -23.63 -9.55 5.94
N THR A 395 -23.68 -9.28 7.24
CA THR A 395 -24.89 -8.84 7.91
C THR A 395 -24.79 -7.34 8.09
N GLU A 396 -25.67 -6.59 7.41
CA GLU A 396 -25.86 -5.17 7.64
C GLU A 396 -26.98 -4.97 8.66
N VAL A 397 -26.67 -4.26 9.74
CA VAL A 397 -27.63 -3.90 10.78
C VAL A 397 -27.91 -2.41 10.64
N ARG A 398 -29.13 -2.09 10.25
CA ARG A 398 -29.66 -0.73 10.25
C ARG A 398 -30.37 -0.50 11.57
N ARG A 399 -29.82 0.37 12.42
CA ARG A 399 -30.47 0.79 13.67
C ARG A 399 -31.16 2.12 13.45
N THR A 400 -32.45 2.14 13.71
CA THR A 400 -33.29 3.34 13.60
C THR A 400 -33.78 3.71 14.99
N LEU A 401 -33.27 4.81 15.53
CA LEU A 401 -33.82 5.43 16.74
C LEU A 401 -35.05 6.24 16.35
N ARG A 402 -36.20 5.89 16.90
CA ARG A 402 -37.38 6.76 16.94
C ARG A 402 -37.51 7.35 18.31
N ALA A 403 -37.51 8.66 18.39
CA ALA A 403 -37.60 9.39 19.64
C ALA A 403 -38.79 10.35 19.61
N THR A 404 -39.57 10.36 20.67
CA THR A 404 -40.55 11.40 20.94
C THR A 404 -39.88 12.44 21.82
N VAL A 405 -39.68 13.64 21.28
CA VAL A 405 -39.10 14.78 21.99
C VAL A 405 -40.22 15.72 22.40
N ARG A 406 -40.31 16.08 23.69
CA ARG A 406 -41.17 17.17 24.14
C ARG A 406 -40.40 18.47 24.10
N ILE A 407 -41.01 19.49 23.49
CA ILE A 407 -40.47 20.83 23.51
C ILE A 407 -41.41 21.74 24.29
N SER A 408 -40.85 22.42 25.28
CA SER A 408 -41.50 23.53 25.97
C SER A 408 -40.82 24.85 25.58
N ILE A 409 -41.63 25.88 25.38
CA ILE A 409 -41.19 27.22 24.97
C ILE A 409 -41.65 28.19 26.06
N ARG A 410 -40.70 28.83 26.72
CA ARG A 410 -40.96 29.76 27.82
C ARG A 410 -40.37 31.14 27.55
N ASP A 411 -41.14 32.17 27.81
CA ASP A 411 -40.67 33.55 27.81
C ASP A 411 -39.77 33.80 29.02
N LEU A 412 -38.56 34.32 28.80
CA LEU A 412 -37.57 34.55 29.85
C LEU A 412 -37.91 35.75 30.76
N ALA A 413 -38.63 36.74 30.24
CA ALA A 413 -38.93 37.98 30.98
C ALA A 413 -40.18 37.83 31.87
N THR A 414 -41.18 37.10 31.38
CA THR A 414 -42.47 36.94 32.07
C THR A 414 -42.64 35.57 32.71
N GLY A 415 -41.78 34.60 32.38
CA GLY A 415 -41.92 33.20 32.78
C GLY A 415 -43.10 32.49 32.12
N ARG A 416 -43.83 33.19 31.22
CA ARG A 416 -45.04 32.69 30.56
C ARG A 416 -44.69 31.57 29.59
N LEU A 417 -45.43 30.48 29.69
CA LEU A 417 -45.27 29.34 28.81
C LEU A 417 -46.06 29.56 27.52
N HIS A 418 -45.39 29.50 26.38
CA HIS A 418 -45.98 29.69 25.05
C HIS A 418 -46.36 28.38 24.37
N ALA A 419 -45.62 27.31 24.68
CA ALA A 419 -45.93 25.96 24.29
C ALA A 419 -45.44 25.04 25.40
N ASP A 420 -46.29 24.11 25.84
CA ASP A 420 -45.88 23.07 26.79
C ASP A 420 -45.86 21.74 26.07
N GLU A 421 -44.81 20.96 26.31
CA GLU A 421 -44.76 19.54 25.98
C GLU A 421 -45.20 19.21 24.55
N VAL A 422 -44.85 20.03 23.56
CA VAL A 422 -45.20 19.73 22.17
C VAL A 422 -44.40 18.49 21.74
N PRO A 423 -45.06 17.37 21.44
CA PRO A 423 -44.35 16.18 21.00
C PRO A 423 -43.88 16.38 19.56
N LEU A 424 -42.59 16.12 19.32
CA LEU A 424 -41.99 15.98 18.01
C LEU A 424 -41.46 14.56 17.88
N GLU A 425 -41.75 13.92 16.76
CA GLU A 425 -41.09 12.66 16.43
C GLU A 425 -39.79 12.96 15.70
N ALA A 426 -38.70 12.38 16.19
CA ALA A 426 -37.39 12.42 15.58
C ALA A 426 -37.00 10.99 15.19
N GLU A 427 -36.41 10.84 14.01
CA GLU A 427 -35.85 9.58 13.54
C GLU A 427 -34.37 9.80 13.20
N ALA A 428 -33.50 8.96 13.76
CA ALA A 428 -32.09 8.89 13.42
C ALA A 428 -31.74 7.47 13.00
N THR A 429 -31.04 7.30 11.90
CA THR A 429 -30.61 5.99 11.40
C THR A 429 -29.09 5.93 11.38
N THR A 430 -28.54 4.83 11.89
CA THR A 430 -27.15 4.45 11.63
C THR A 430 -27.11 3.06 11.01
N THR A 431 -26.13 2.82 10.14
CA THR A 431 -25.88 1.51 9.56
C THR A 431 -24.49 1.04 9.96
N ASP A 432 -24.40 -0.23 10.35
CA ASP A 432 -23.13 -0.91 10.53
C ASP A 432 -23.20 -2.28 9.86
N ALA A 433 -22.06 -2.84 9.50
CA ALA A 433 -22.01 -4.14 8.87
C ALA A 433 -20.90 -4.99 9.50
N TRP A 434 -21.24 -6.24 9.78
CA TRP A 434 -20.27 -7.21 10.30
C TRP A 434 -20.31 -8.49 9.48
N HIS A 435 -19.22 -9.24 9.53
CA HIS A 435 -19.15 -10.56 8.94
C HIS A 435 -18.44 -11.53 9.89
N ARG A 436 -18.74 -12.82 9.75
CA ARG A 436 -17.93 -13.85 10.44
C ARG A 436 -16.53 -13.83 9.84
N GLY A 437 -15.53 -14.03 10.68
CA GLY A 437 -14.16 -14.23 10.20
C GLY A 437 -14.11 -15.43 9.28
N LEU A 438 -13.31 -15.33 8.22
CA LEU A 438 -13.06 -16.42 7.28
C LEU A 438 -11.54 -16.68 7.27
N PRO A 439 -11.01 -17.41 8.29
CA PRO A 439 -9.57 -17.55 8.49
C PRO A 439 -8.85 -18.16 7.29
N GLN A 440 -9.50 -19.08 6.56
CA GLN A 440 -8.92 -19.67 5.36
C GLN A 440 -8.66 -18.64 4.24
N ALA A 441 -9.40 -17.53 4.23
CA ALA A 441 -9.23 -16.42 3.29
C ALA A 441 -8.42 -15.25 3.86
N GLY A 442 -7.84 -15.40 5.07
CA GLY A 442 -7.14 -14.32 5.77
C GLY A 442 -8.05 -13.19 6.25
N ILE A 443 -9.37 -13.35 6.18
CA ILE A 443 -10.34 -12.34 6.63
C ILE A 443 -10.52 -12.51 8.14
N SER A 444 -10.00 -11.57 8.91
CA SER A 444 -10.21 -11.50 10.35
C SER A 444 -11.69 -11.30 10.67
N LYS A 445 -12.16 -11.87 11.78
CA LYS A 445 -13.49 -11.59 12.30
C LYS A 445 -13.61 -10.09 12.57
N ASP A 446 -14.71 -9.48 12.14
CA ASP A 446 -15.00 -8.10 12.50
C ASP A 446 -15.11 -7.97 14.04
N PRO A 447 -14.32 -7.07 14.67
CA PRO A 447 -14.39 -6.86 16.12
C PRO A 447 -15.72 -6.27 16.58
N LEU A 448 -16.48 -5.64 15.68
CA LEU A 448 -17.78 -5.06 15.98
C LEU A 448 -18.85 -6.15 15.88
N LYS A 449 -18.93 -6.94 16.94
CA LYS A 449 -20.17 -7.64 17.28
C LYS A 449 -20.81 -6.80 18.38
N PHE A 450 -21.77 -5.95 18.02
CA PHE A 450 -22.63 -5.34 19.05
C PHE A 450 -23.25 -6.42 19.92
#